data_AF-A0A4V2TQ92-F1
#
_entry.id   AF-A0A4V2TQ92-F1
#
_cell.length_a   1.000
_cell.length_b   1.000
_cell.length_c   1.000
_cell.angle_alpha   90.00
_cell.angle_beta   90.00
_cell.angle_gamma   90.00
#
_symmetry.space_group_name_H-M   'P 1'
#
loop_
_entity.id
_entity.type
_entity.pdbx_description
1 polymer ?
#
loop_
_entity_poly.entity_id
_entity_poly.type
_entity_poly.pdbx_seq_one_letter_code
_entity_poly.pdbx_strand_id
1 'polypeptide(L)'
;MKQRKIERLPSSIVLAILQEVYDSVPQVMQAIAPLGWKQTPYHQEMISYRKMLYDDYKDINSSHPESKTVDLPDLKQEIPWCDDNDCQDSNKEAPAHHYFSPFTPEQDIPWNEEIDFDSYFLITFPPLYHDHLELFYILAGLLLDITADSTLHRDHHSSAYYFDEIQLEELIIEIAYRNKQIEKEEANLMLAICPCPPLDDMDLLYCLENLFAILKKQGFHLNFWDYELLLITDLQESYQQIFYQDLHYLEKEQQLWQIQLDIEQVLEGYDDPAVDPLHLPSIIALYNRRKISPLVLAYLHVYDQFPLGYPYRHADYEP
;
A
#
# COMPACT_ATOMS: atom_id res chain seq x y z
N MET A 1 -17.82 -13.72 -16.88
CA MET A 1 -16.36 -13.58 -17.05
C MET A 1 -15.68 -14.78 -16.40
N LYS A 2 -14.65 -15.38 -17.02
CA LYS A 2 -13.80 -16.36 -16.31
C LYS A 2 -13.05 -15.58 -15.23
N GLN A 3 -13.15 -15.99 -13.96
CA GLN A 3 -12.31 -15.44 -12.89
C GLN A 3 -10.84 -15.55 -13.33
N ARG A 4 -10.19 -14.41 -13.49
CA ARG A 4 -8.74 -14.38 -13.70
C ARG A 4 -8.10 -14.83 -12.39
N LYS A 5 -7.17 -15.77 -12.48
CA LYS A 5 -6.38 -16.17 -11.31
C LYS A 5 -5.45 -15.01 -10.97
N ILE A 6 -5.55 -14.52 -9.74
CA ILE A 6 -4.63 -13.54 -9.17
C ILE A 6 -3.49 -14.33 -8.53
N GLU A 7 -2.26 -14.00 -8.89
CA GLU A 7 -1.06 -14.74 -8.51
C GLU A 7 -0.02 -13.78 -7.93
N ARG A 8 0.73 -14.23 -6.92
CA ARG A 8 1.89 -13.49 -6.44
C ARG A 8 2.93 -13.34 -7.55
N LEU A 9 3.56 -12.17 -7.66
CA LEU A 9 4.71 -12.00 -8.54
C LEU A 9 5.86 -12.96 -8.17
N PRO A 10 6.48 -13.65 -9.14
CA PRO A 10 7.66 -14.47 -8.87
C PRO A 10 8.80 -13.66 -8.24
N SER A 11 9.46 -14.18 -7.20
CA SER A 11 10.51 -13.45 -6.46
C SER A 11 11.62 -12.93 -7.37
N SER A 12 11.98 -13.68 -8.42
CA SER A 12 13.01 -13.28 -9.38
C SER A 12 12.63 -12.03 -10.17
N ILE A 13 11.33 -11.82 -10.43
CA ILE A 13 10.83 -10.63 -11.10
C ILE A 13 10.74 -9.47 -10.12
N VAL A 14 10.23 -9.71 -8.90
CA VAL A 14 10.17 -8.67 -7.85
C VAL A 14 11.58 -8.14 -7.54
N LEU A 15 12.55 -9.03 -7.39
CA LEU A 15 13.96 -8.68 -7.17
C LEU A 15 14.53 -7.83 -8.33
N ALA A 16 14.19 -8.16 -9.58
CA ALA A 16 14.64 -7.38 -10.73
C ALA A 16 14.01 -5.98 -10.74
N ILE A 17 12.71 -5.87 -10.45
CA ILE A 17 12.02 -4.58 -10.31
C ILE A 17 12.66 -3.77 -9.18
N LEU A 18 12.78 -4.34 -7.99
CA LEU A 18 13.35 -3.65 -6.83
C LEU A 18 14.80 -3.22 -7.04
N GLN A 19 15.62 -4.01 -7.75
CA GLN A 19 16.98 -3.59 -8.09
C GLN A 19 16.97 -2.36 -9.00
N GLU A 20 16.07 -2.28 -9.99
CA GLU A 20 15.92 -1.08 -10.81
C GLU A 20 15.39 0.11 -10.01
N VAL A 21 14.49 -0.13 -9.05
CA VAL A 21 14.02 0.91 -8.11
C VAL A 21 15.20 1.44 -7.30
N TYR A 22 16.00 0.56 -6.70
CA TYR A 22 17.22 0.90 -5.96
C TYR A 22 18.18 1.76 -6.81
N ASP A 23 18.46 1.31 -8.04
CA ASP A 23 19.35 2.03 -8.96
C ASP A 23 18.81 3.42 -9.35
N SER A 24 17.48 3.61 -9.34
CA SER A 24 16.81 4.88 -9.66
C SER A 24 16.77 5.89 -8.50
N VAL A 25 17.00 5.44 -7.26
CA VAL A 25 16.89 6.29 -6.05
C VAL A 25 17.66 7.60 -6.16
N PRO A 26 18.92 7.67 -6.66
CA PRO A 26 19.64 8.94 -6.76
C PRO A 26 18.93 9.98 -7.65
N GLN A 27 18.29 9.52 -8.73
CA GLN A 27 17.54 10.38 -9.63
C GLN A 27 16.24 10.87 -8.98
N VAL A 28 15.50 9.97 -8.33
CA VAL A 28 14.27 10.33 -7.60
C VAL A 28 14.58 11.30 -6.46
N MET A 29 15.62 11.01 -5.68
CA MET A 29 16.11 11.86 -4.59
C MET A 29 16.41 13.28 -5.07
N GLN A 30 17.05 13.42 -6.23
CA GLN A 30 17.33 14.74 -6.80
C GLN A 30 16.05 15.51 -7.19
N ALA A 31 15.00 14.80 -7.60
CA ALA A 31 13.73 15.41 -8.01
C ALA A 31 12.91 15.88 -6.80
N ILE A 32 12.72 15.02 -5.80
CA ILE A 32 11.82 15.29 -4.65
C ILE A 32 12.53 15.95 -3.47
N ALA A 33 13.87 15.83 -3.40
CA ALA A 33 14.68 16.36 -2.30
C ALA A 33 15.92 17.11 -2.82
N PRO A 34 15.77 18.16 -3.66
CA PRO A 34 16.90 18.84 -4.30
C PRO A 34 17.84 19.53 -3.30
N LEU A 35 17.35 19.85 -2.09
CA LEU A 35 18.14 20.42 -1.00
C LEU A 35 18.72 19.36 -0.04
N GLY A 36 18.42 18.08 -0.28
CA GLY A 36 18.84 16.94 0.52
C GLY A 36 17.70 16.30 1.31
N TRP A 37 17.73 14.97 1.44
CA TRP A 37 16.68 14.15 2.06
C TRP A 37 16.27 14.62 3.46
N LYS A 38 17.26 14.92 4.31
CA LYS A 38 17.03 15.32 5.71
C LYS A 38 16.28 16.64 5.86
N GLN A 39 16.19 17.44 4.80
CA GLN A 39 15.44 18.70 4.78
C GLN A 39 13.98 18.51 4.38
N THR A 40 13.59 17.32 3.90
CA THR A 40 12.23 17.02 3.48
C THR A 40 11.28 16.84 4.67
N PRO A 41 9.97 17.13 4.50
CA PRO A 41 8.97 16.76 5.49
C PRO A 41 8.90 15.24 5.71
N TYR A 42 9.11 14.44 4.66
CA TYR A 42 9.06 12.97 4.72
C TYR A 42 10.08 12.38 5.70
N HIS A 43 11.33 12.86 5.63
CA HIS A 43 12.36 12.45 6.59
C HIS A 43 12.01 12.90 8.02
N GLN A 44 11.46 14.10 8.19
CA GLN A 44 11.03 14.58 9.52
C GLN A 44 9.91 13.72 10.11
N GLU A 45 8.97 13.27 9.27
CA GLU A 45 7.90 12.36 9.67
C GLU A 45 8.44 10.98 10.05
N MET A 46 9.34 10.40 9.24
CA MET A 46 10.02 9.13 9.58
C MET A 46 10.73 9.22 10.94
N ILE A 47 11.48 10.30 11.19
CA ILE A 47 12.17 10.50 12.46
C ILE A 47 11.18 10.70 13.61
N SER A 48 10.07 11.41 13.38
CA SER A 48 9.01 11.60 14.38
C SER A 48 8.34 10.28 14.76
N TYR A 49 8.06 9.43 13.77
CA TYR A 49 7.49 8.11 14.01
C TYR A 49 8.46 7.20 14.77
N ARG A 50 9.74 7.15 14.37
CA ARG A 50 10.78 6.43 15.11
C ARG A 50 10.91 6.93 16.55
N LYS A 51 10.81 8.24 16.76
CA LYS A 51 10.81 8.81 18.11
C LYS A 51 9.62 8.33 18.94
N MET A 52 8.42 8.30 18.36
CA MET A 52 7.23 7.76 19.03
C MET A 52 7.44 6.30 19.44
N LEU A 53 7.95 5.44 18.54
CA LEU A 53 8.26 4.04 18.87
C LEU A 53 9.27 3.89 20.01
N TYR A 54 10.27 4.75 20.05
CA TYR A 54 11.28 4.74 21.11
C TYR A 54 10.74 5.24 22.45
N ASP A 55 9.91 6.28 22.43
CA ASP A 55 9.24 6.79 23.63
C ASP A 55 8.28 5.72 24.20
N ASP A 56 7.55 5.00 23.35
CA ASP A 56 6.71 3.85 23.75
C ASP A 56 7.55 2.74 24.42
N TYR A 57 8.71 2.40 23.84
CA TYR A 57 9.65 1.45 24.44
C TYR A 57 10.14 1.92 25.82
N LYS A 58 10.44 3.21 25.97
CA LYS A 58 10.86 3.79 27.25
C LYS A 58 9.77 3.74 28.30
N ASP A 59 8.54 4.02 27.92
CA ASP A 59 7.40 4.00 28.83
C ASP A 59 7.09 2.59 29.33
N ILE A 60 7.17 1.58 28.45
CA ILE A 60 7.01 0.16 28.81
C ILE A 60 8.08 -0.27 29.82
N ASN A 61 9.34 0.08 29.58
CA ASN A 61 10.43 -0.29 30.49
C ASN A 61 10.44 0.51 31.80
N SER A 62 9.96 1.75 31.78
CA SER A 62 9.85 2.59 32.97
C SER A 62 8.70 2.18 33.89
N SER A 63 7.64 1.56 33.34
CA SER A 63 6.46 1.11 34.08
C SER A 63 6.58 -0.30 34.67
N HIS A 64 7.60 -1.07 34.29
CA HIS A 64 7.93 -2.39 34.85
C HIS A 64 9.40 -2.55 35.27
N PRO A 65 9.87 -1.83 36.31
CA PRO A 65 11.24 -1.97 36.83
C PRO A 65 11.51 -3.31 37.55
N GLU A 66 10.49 -4.15 37.79
CA GLU A 66 10.60 -5.41 38.52
C GLU A 66 9.88 -6.57 37.80
N SER A 67 10.43 -7.05 36.68
CA SER A 67 10.27 -8.46 36.29
C SER A 67 11.57 -9.19 36.59
N LYS A 68 11.81 -9.41 37.89
CA LYS A 68 12.81 -10.37 38.34
C LYS A 68 12.28 -11.76 38.01
N THR A 69 13.00 -12.47 37.13
CA THR A 69 13.01 -13.94 37.03
C THR A 69 11.65 -14.61 37.15
N VAL A 70 10.97 -14.79 36.02
CA VAL A 70 9.92 -15.82 35.92
C VAL A 70 10.65 -17.16 35.80
N ASP A 71 10.63 -17.97 36.86
CA ASP A 71 10.98 -19.38 36.77
C ASP A 71 10.01 -20.05 35.78
N LEU A 72 10.51 -20.42 34.60
CA LEU A 72 9.77 -21.22 33.64
C LEU A 72 9.54 -22.62 34.23
N PRO A 73 8.29 -23.12 34.30
CA PRO A 73 8.06 -24.52 34.59
C PRO A 73 8.62 -25.39 33.47
N ASP A 74 9.32 -26.46 33.88
CA ASP A 74 10.04 -27.43 33.07
C ASP A 74 9.15 -27.99 31.93
N LEU A 75 9.29 -27.45 30.72
CA LEU A 75 8.55 -27.85 29.53
C LEU A 75 9.18 -29.12 28.91
N LYS A 76 9.00 -30.24 29.59
CA LYS A 76 8.85 -31.55 28.94
C LYS A 76 7.38 -31.93 29.00
N GLN A 77 6.59 -31.46 28.05
CA GLN A 77 5.34 -32.14 27.70
C GLN A 77 4.91 -31.82 26.27
N GLU A 78 4.54 -32.89 25.59
CA GLU A 78 4.25 -33.04 24.18
C GLU A 78 3.07 -32.16 23.74
N ILE A 79 3.16 -31.56 22.55
CA ILE A 79 2.08 -30.81 21.91
C ILE A 79 1.02 -31.81 21.42
N PRO A 80 -0.24 -31.77 21.91
CA PRO A 80 -1.34 -32.47 21.27
C PRO A 80 -1.87 -31.61 20.12
N TRP A 81 -1.94 -32.21 18.94
CA TRP A 81 -2.66 -31.68 17.80
C TRP A 81 -4.13 -31.44 18.19
N CYS A 82 -4.65 -30.24 17.94
CA CYS A 82 -6.09 -29.98 17.99
C CYS A 82 -6.66 -30.08 16.58
N ASP A 83 -7.62 -30.99 16.43
CA ASP A 83 -8.44 -31.21 15.24
C ASP A 83 -9.39 -30.03 14.97
N ASP A 84 -9.66 -29.83 13.69
CA ASP A 84 -10.71 -28.98 13.14
C ASP A 84 -12.08 -29.40 13.70
N ASN A 85 -12.75 -28.52 14.44
CA ASN A 85 -14.18 -28.19 14.31
C ASN A 85 -14.63 -27.23 15.43
N ASP A 86 -15.62 -26.40 15.07
CA ASP A 86 -16.43 -25.52 15.92
C ASP A 86 -15.81 -24.18 16.36
N CYS A 87 -16.24 -23.11 15.68
CA CYS A 87 -17.04 -22.04 16.30
C CYS A 87 -17.47 -21.01 15.23
N GLN A 88 -18.72 -21.10 14.79
CA GLN A 88 -19.52 -19.93 14.40
C GLN A 88 -19.81 -19.13 15.69
N ASP A 89 -19.52 -17.83 15.74
CA ASP A 89 -20.53 -16.77 15.65
C ASP A 89 -19.96 -15.38 16.04
N SER A 90 -20.40 -14.39 15.26
CA SER A 90 -20.58 -12.94 15.52
C SER A 90 -19.63 -12.12 16.43
N ASN A 91 -19.24 -10.96 15.88
CA ASN A 91 -18.70 -9.76 16.54
C ASN A 91 -17.31 -9.87 17.18
N LYS A 92 -16.28 -9.67 16.35
CA LYS A 92 -15.01 -9.11 16.82
C LYS A 92 -14.62 -7.94 15.93
N GLU A 93 -14.39 -6.82 16.59
CA GLU A 93 -13.71 -5.64 16.09
C GLU A 93 -12.44 -6.04 15.33
N ALA A 94 -12.08 -5.24 14.33
CA ALA A 94 -10.85 -5.40 13.56
C ALA A 94 -9.66 -5.69 14.49
N PRO A 95 -8.77 -6.64 14.15
CA PRO A 95 -7.64 -6.93 14.99
C PRO A 95 -6.77 -5.68 15.07
N ALA A 96 -6.59 -5.17 16.28
CA ALA A 96 -5.50 -4.24 16.57
C ALA A 96 -4.22 -4.91 16.07
N HIS A 97 -3.53 -4.24 15.13
CA HIS A 97 -2.19 -4.64 14.72
C HIS A 97 -1.35 -4.75 16.00
N HIS A 98 -1.00 -5.98 16.38
CA HIS A 98 -0.06 -6.22 17.46
C HIS A 98 1.31 -5.75 16.97
N TYR A 99 1.66 -4.52 17.30
CA TYR A 99 2.98 -3.95 17.04
C TYR A 99 4.03 -4.77 17.78
N PHE A 100 4.87 -5.48 17.03
CA PHE A 100 6.03 -6.16 17.59
C PHE A 100 7.11 -5.12 17.92
N SER A 101 7.43 -4.98 19.21
CA SER A 101 8.71 -4.37 19.60
C SER A 101 9.84 -5.23 19.01
N PRO A 102 10.86 -4.64 18.37
CA PRO A 102 11.99 -5.38 17.80
C PRO A 102 12.80 -6.14 18.86
N PHE A 103 12.56 -5.87 20.15
CA PHE A 103 13.12 -6.59 21.28
C PHE A 103 12.02 -7.36 22.03
N THR A 104 11.91 -8.67 21.76
CA THR A 104 11.29 -9.62 22.69
C THR A 104 12.31 -10.03 23.75
N PRO A 105 11.97 -10.05 25.05
CA PRO A 105 12.92 -10.15 26.17
C PRO A 105 13.57 -11.55 26.38
N GLU A 106 13.78 -12.35 25.34
CA GLU A 106 14.29 -13.74 25.46
C GLU A 106 15.82 -13.86 25.56
N GLN A 107 16.58 -12.77 25.62
CA GLN A 107 18.04 -12.83 25.76
C GLN A 107 18.54 -12.06 27.00
N ASP A 108 19.32 -12.77 27.82
CA ASP A 108 20.03 -12.29 29.02
C ASP A 108 21.13 -11.26 28.64
N ILE A 109 20.71 -10.11 28.13
CA ILE A 109 21.54 -8.91 28.04
C ILE A 109 21.51 -8.25 29.43
N PRO A 110 22.61 -7.74 29.97
CA PRO A 110 22.58 -7.01 31.24
C PRO A 110 21.74 -5.72 31.07
N TRP A 111 20.44 -5.78 31.38
CA TRP A 111 19.46 -4.69 31.25
C TRP A 111 19.64 -3.55 32.27
N ASN A 112 20.88 -3.13 32.55
CA ASN A 112 21.16 -2.02 33.44
C ASN A 112 21.63 -0.75 32.70
N GLU A 113 21.71 -0.78 31.38
CA GLU A 113 22.01 0.40 30.56
C GLU A 113 20.77 0.76 29.75
N GLU A 114 20.29 2.00 29.95
CA GLU A 114 19.22 2.59 29.14
C GLU A 114 19.69 2.61 27.68
N ILE A 115 19.10 1.76 26.83
CA ILE A 115 19.39 1.74 25.40
C ILE A 115 19.04 3.11 24.83
N ASP A 116 20.01 3.80 24.23
CA ASP A 116 19.78 5.10 23.60
C ASP A 116 19.01 4.97 22.26
N PHE A 117 18.57 6.11 21.71
CA PHE A 117 17.75 6.13 20.50
C PHE A 117 18.45 5.47 19.31
N ASP A 118 19.72 5.79 19.09
CA ASP A 118 20.46 5.26 17.95
C ASP A 118 20.69 3.74 18.11
N SER A 119 20.96 3.27 19.34
CA SER A 119 21.14 1.85 19.66
C SER A 119 19.85 1.06 19.54
N TYR A 120 18.69 1.65 19.88
CA TYR A 120 17.39 1.01 19.74
C TYR A 120 17.06 0.67 18.27
N PHE A 121 17.48 1.52 17.35
CA PHE A 121 17.25 1.35 15.92
C PHE A 121 18.41 0.65 15.18
N LEU A 122 19.41 0.12 15.89
CA LEU A 122 20.58 -0.51 15.27
C LEU A 122 20.22 -1.74 14.40
N ILE A 123 19.20 -2.49 14.78
CA ILE A 123 18.74 -3.71 14.09
C ILE A 123 17.51 -3.47 13.22
N THR A 124 17.28 -2.23 12.79
CA THR A 124 16.03 -1.85 12.12
C THR A 124 16.25 -1.48 10.67
N PHE A 125 15.25 -1.76 9.83
CA PHE A 125 15.23 -1.36 8.44
C PHE A 125 14.08 -0.38 8.15
N PRO A 126 14.30 0.69 7.36
CA PRO A 126 15.60 1.15 6.85
C PRO A 126 16.52 1.66 7.98
N PRO A 127 17.85 1.59 7.84
CA PRO A 127 18.77 2.08 8.87
C PRO A 127 18.61 3.58 9.11
N LEU A 128 18.84 4.01 10.37
CA LEU A 128 18.84 5.43 10.72
C LEU A 128 19.84 6.22 9.88
N TYR A 129 19.43 7.40 9.41
CA TYR A 129 20.28 8.37 8.72
C TYR A 129 20.89 7.86 7.41
N HIS A 130 20.31 6.79 6.84
CA HIS A 130 20.75 6.21 5.58
C HIS A 130 19.82 6.65 4.44
N ASP A 131 19.90 7.92 4.06
CA ASP A 131 19.00 8.61 3.13
C ASP A 131 18.60 7.78 1.89
N HIS A 132 19.56 7.09 1.28
CA HIS A 132 19.31 6.26 0.10
C HIS A 132 18.41 5.05 0.40
N LEU A 133 18.64 4.34 1.51
CA LEU A 133 17.84 3.17 1.87
C LEU A 133 16.47 3.57 2.41
N GLU A 134 16.38 4.74 3.07
CA GLU A 134 15.10 5.29 3.51
C GLU A 134 14.19 5.59 2.30
N LEU A 135 14.68 6.30 1.28
CA LEU A 135 13.89 6.54 0.07
C LEU A 135 13.64 5.25 -0.73
N PHE A 136 14.61 4.34 -0.80
CA PHE A 136 14.41 3.04 -1.43
C PHE A 136 13.24 2.27 -0.81
N TYR A 137 13.19 2.26 0.52
CA TYR A 137 12.13 1.61 1.27
C TYR A 137 10.75 2.24 0.99
N ILE A 138 10.67 3.57 0.94
CA ILE A 138 9.44 4.29 0.57
C ILE A 138 8.96 3.90 -0.84
N LEU A 139 9.87 3.91 -1.81
CA LEU A 139 9.54 3.55 -3.20
C LEU A 139 9.09 2.09 -3.32
N ALA A 140 9.65 1.20 -2.50
CA ALA A 140 9.22 -0.19 -2.43
C ALA A 140 7.83 -0.31 -1.79
N GLY A 141 7.54 0.43 -0.72
CA GLY A 141 6.20 0.51 -0.13
C GLY A 141 5.14 0.94 -1.15
N LEU A 142 5.44 1.96 -1.97
CA LEU A 142 4.54 2.40 -3.05
C LEU A 142 4.25 1.31 -4.10
N LEU A 143 5.14 0.33 -4.30
CA LEU A 143 4.83 -0.81 -5.16
C LEU A 143 3.72 -1.70 -4.57
N LEU A 144 3.69 -1.88 -3.24
CA LEU A 144 2.59 -2.58 -2.56
C LEU A 144 1.29 -1.80 -2.77
N ASP A 145 1.33 -0.49 -2.54
CA ASP A 145 0.18 0.41 -2.68
C ASP A 145 -0.40 0.38 -4.10
N ILE A 146 0.47 0.35 -5.13
CA ILE A 146 0.03 0.19 -6.52
C ILE A 146 -0.86 -1.05 -6.66
N THR A 147 -0.52 -2.17 -6.02
CA THR A 147 -1.28 -3.43 -6.12
C THR A 147 -2.28 -3.67 -4.99
N ALA A 148 -2.50 -2.69 -4.10
CA ALA A 148 -3.51 -2.80 -3.05
C ALA A 148 -4.93 -2.77 -3.63
N ASP A 149 -5.19 -1.78 -4.50
CA ASP A 149 -6.49 -1.59 -5.18
C ASP A 149 -6.44 -1.91 -6.68
N SER A 150 -5.40 -2.61 -7.12
CA SER A 150 -5.18 -2.89 -8.54
C SER A 150 -4.44 -4.20 -8.77
N THR A 151 -4.37 -4.63 -10.03
CA THR A 151 -3.55 -5.77 -10.41
C THR A 151 -2.65 -5.45 -11.59
N LEU A 152 -1.47 -6.05 -11.58
CA LEU A 152 -0.56 -6.04 -12.72
C LEU A 152 -0.88 -7.17 -13.68
N HIS A 153 -0.61 -6.98 -14.96
CA HIS A 153 -0.66 -8.05 -15.95
C HIS A 153 0.48 -7.86 -16.95
N ARG A 154 0.85 -8.95 -17.63
CA ARG A 154 1.81 -8.91 -18.73
C ARG A 154 1.11 -9.20 -20.04
N ASP A 155 1.59 -8.59 -21.11
CA ASP A 155 1.14 -8.90 -22.46
C ASP A 155 1.22 -10.42 -22.70
N HIS A 156 0.16 -10.99 -23.26
CA HIS A 156 0.05 -12.42 -23.59
C HIS A 156 -0.05 -13.38 -22.39
N HIS A 157 -0.16 -12.88 -21.15
CA HIS A 157 -0.44 -13.70 -19.97
C HIS A 157 -1.90 -13.54 -19.50
N SER A 158 -2.53 -14.63 -19.10
CA SER A 158 -3.91 -14.63 -18.58
C SER A 158 -4.02 -14.32 -17.08
N SER A 159 -2.89 -14.39 -16.36
CA SER A 159 -2.83 -14.16 -14.92
C SER A 159 -2.78 -12.67 -14.60
N ALA A 160 -3.39 -12.31 -13.48
CA ALA A 160 -3.21 -11.03 -12.81
C ALA A 160 -2.20 -11.21 -11.68
N TYR A 161 -1.42 -10.17 -11.37
CA TYR A 161 -0.31 -10.21 -10.44
C TYR A 161 -0.39 -9.12 -9.38
N TYR A 162 0.16 -9.40 -8.18
CA TYR A 162 0.30 -8.45 -7.08
C TYR A 162 1.67 -8.60 -6.39
N PHE A 163 2.09 -7.57 -5.65
CA PHE A 163 3.27 -7.62 -4.78
C PHE A 163 2.88 -8.17 -3.41
N ASP A 164 3.67 -9.09 -2.88
CA ASP A 164 3.46 -9.72 -1.57
C ASP A 164 4.37 -9.04 -0.55
N GLU A 165 3.77 -8.50 0.51
CA GLU A 165 4.44 -7.66 1.52
C GLU A 165 5.63 -8.37 2.17
N ILE A 166 5.42 -9.57 2.71
CA ILE A 166 6.46 -10.36 3.39
C ILE A 166 7.64 -10.61 2.46
N GLN A 167 7.35 -11.04 1.22
CA GLN A 167 8.39 -11.26 0.22
C GLN A 167 9.11 -9.97 -0.16
N LEU A 168 8.41 -8.85 -0.23
CA LEU A 168 9.01 -7.57 -0.61
C LEU A 168 10.04 -7.12 0.42
N GLU A 169 9.71 -7.18 1.72
CA GLU A 169 10.59 -6.79 2.81
C GLU A 169 11.90 -7.61 2.80
N GLU A 170 11.80 -8.93 2.66
CA GLU A 170 12.97 -9.81 2.55
C GLU A 170 13.88 -9.42 1.37
N LEU A 171 13.28 -9.11 0.22
CA LEU A 171 14.03 -8.76 -0.99
C LEU A 171 14.66 -7.36 -0.92
N ILE A 172 14.04 -6.41 -0.21
CA ILE A 172 14.61 -5.09 0.04
C ILE A 172 15.90 -5.21 0.86
N ILE A 173 15.88 -6.00 1.94
CA ILE A 173 17.08 -6.27 2.77
C ILE A 173 18.15 -6.99 1.93
N GLU A 174 17.75 -7.97 1.13
CA GLU A 174 18.67 -8.68 0.22
C GLU A 174 19.37 -7.71 -0.76
N ILE A 175 18.64 -6.75 -1.33
CA ILE A 175 19.20 -5.74 -2.23
C ILE A 175 20.17 -4.83 -1.48
N ALA A 176 19.80 -4.35 -0.29
CA ALA A 176 20.69 -3.51 0.53
C ALA A 176 22.02 -4.24 0.83
N TYR A 177 21.95 -5.52 1.19
CA TYR A 177 23.13 -6.37 1.41
C TYR A 177 23.98 -6.56 0.15
N ARG A 178 23.35 -6.93 -0.98
CA ARG A 178 24.05 -7.14 -2.26
C ARG A 178 24.78 -5.88 -2.74
N ASN A 179 24.20 -4.71 -2.46
CA ASN A 179 24.78 -3.41 -2.78
C ASN A 179 25.71 -2.85 -1.69
N LYS A 180 26.07 -3.68 -0.68
CA LYS A 180 27.00 -3.35 0.41
C LYS A 180 26.61 -2.09 1.19
N GLN A 181 25.31 -1.84 1.31
CA GLN A 181 24.79 -0.76 2.15
C GLN A 181 24.62 -1.20 3.61
N ILE A 182 24.50 -2.51 3.83
CA ILE A 182 24.46 -3.16 5.13
C ILE A 182 25.37 -4.40 5.12
N GLU A 183 25.85 -4.80 6.28
CA GLU A 183 26.67 -5.99 6.45
C GLU A 183 25.82 -7.28 6.46
N LYS A 184 26.48 -8.44 6.33
CA LYS A 184 25.78 -9.73 6.29
C LYS A 184 25.06 -10.03 7.59
N GLU A 185 25.70 -9.76 8.71
CA GLU A 185 25.17 -9.98 10.05
C GLU A 185 23.93 -9.12 10.29
N GLU A 186 23.97 -7.86 9.85
CA GLU A 186 22.83 -6.92 9.89
C GLU A 186 21.66 -7.43 9.06
N ALA A 187 21.90 -7.88 7.83
CA ALA A 187 20.86 -8.39 6.94
C ALA A 187 20.10 -9.60 7.53
N ASN A 188 20.71 -10.40 8.39
CA ASN A 188 20.05 -11.55 9.04
C ASN A 188 19.24 -11.17 10.29
N LEU A 189 19.50 -9.98 10.85
CA LEU A 189 18.91 -9.52 12.12
C LEU A 189 17.91 -8.39 11.91
N MET A 190 17.95 -7.70 10.78
CA MET A 190 17.15 -6.52 10.53
C MET A 190 15.65 -6.81 10.53
N LEU A 191 14.91 -5.98 11.25
CA LEU A 191 13.45 -5.96 11.30
C LEU A 191 12.94 -4.71 10.60
N ALA A 192 12.02 -4.87 9.63
CA ALA A 192 11.29 -3.77 9.04
C ALA A 192 10.29 -3.24 10.09
N ILE A 193 10.37 -1.95 10.40
CA ILE A 193 9.58 -1.36 11.50
C ILE A 193 9.11 0.07 11.23
N CYS A 194 9.51 0.67 10.10
CA CYS A 194 9.08 2.02 9.75
C CYS A 194 7.92 1.93 8.76
N PRO A 195 6.78 2.60 8.98
CA PRO A 195 5.82 2.84 7.92
C PRO A 195 6.42 3.79 6.90
N CYS A 196 5.98 3.68 5.65
CA CYS A 196 6.31 4.66 4.63
C CYS A 196 5.51 5.93 4.92
N PRO A 197 6.15 7.11 5.10
CA PRO A 197 5.41 8.37 5.16
C PRO A 197 4.61 8.57 3.86
N PRO A 198 3.39 9.14 3.93
CA PRO A 198 2.65 9.48 2.74
C PRO A 198 3.45 10.52 1.93
N LEU A 199 3.68 10.24 0.65
CA LEU A 199 4.18 11.24 -0.27
C LEU A 199 3.00 12.08 -0.77
N ASP A 200 3.19 13.39 -0.85
CA ASP A 200 2.14 14.32 -1.26
C ASP A 200 2.39 14.89 -2.66
N ASP A 201 1.29 15.31 -3.29
CA ASP A 201 1.25 16.11 -4.52
C ASP A 201 2.20 15.61 -5.63
N MET A 202 3.13 16.48 -6.04
CA MET A 202 4.04 16.26 -7.16
C MET A 202 5.13 15.25 -6.84
N ASP A 203 5.53 15.13 -5.57
CA ASP A 203 6.58 14.19 -5.17
C ASP A 203 6.08 12.75 -5.31
N LEU A 204 4.84 12.50 -4.88
CA LEU A 204 4.15 11.23 -5.12
C LEU A 204 4.06 10.94 -6.62
N LEU A 205 3.65 11.93 -7.41
CA LEU A 205 3.51 11.76 -8.86
C LEU A 205 4.85 11.36 -9.50
N TYR A 206 5.95 12.05 -9.19
CA TYR A 206 7.28 11.71 -9.71
C TYR A 206 7.74 10.31 -9.29
N CYS A 207 7.50 9.92 -8.04
CA CYS A 207 7.81 8.58 -7.56
C CYS A 207 7.01 7.53 -8.33
N LEU A 208 5.71 7.72 -8.50
CA LEU A 208 4.84 6.80 -9.26
C LEU A 208 5.23 6.73 -10.74
N GLU A 209 5.58 7.85 -11.38
CA GLU A 209 6.06 7.87 -12.76
C GLU A 209 7.33 7.04 -12.93
N ASN A 210 8.28 7.17 -11.99
CA ASN A 210 9.49 6.36 -11.98
C ASN A 210 9.17 4.86 -11.83
N LEU A 211 8.30 4.50 -10.87
CA LEU A 211 7.88 3.11 -10.67
C LEU A 211 7.16 2.55 -11.91
N PHE A 212 6.27 3.33 -12.52
CA PHE A 212 5.58 2.91 -13.73
C PHE A 212 6.52 2.77 -14.93
N ALA A 213 7.55 3.61 -15.04
CA ALA A 213 8.56 3.49 -16.08
C ALA A 213 9.34 2.17 -15.95
N ILE A 214 9.69 1.78 -14.71
CA ILE A 214 10.31 0.49 -14.40
C ILE A 214 9.35 -0.66 -14.74
N LEU A 215 8.09 -0.59 -14.29
CA LEU A 215 7.08 -1.60 -14.60
C LEU A 215 6.85 -1.76 -16.11
N LYS A 216 6.82 -0.65 -16.86
CA LYS A 216 6.65 -0.63 -18.33
C LYS A 216 7.80 -1.34 -19.01
N LYS A 217 9.03 -1.03 -18.59
CA LYS A 217 10.25 -1.69 -19.08
C LYS A 217 10.24 -3.19 -18.79
N GLN A 218 9.64 -3.60 -17.69
CA GLN A 218 9.45 -5.00 -17.28
C GLN A 218 8.22 -5.67 -17.94
N GLY A 219 7.54 -4.99 -18.86
CA GLY A 219 6.42 -5.49 -19.65
C GLY A 219 5.12 -5.63 -18.87
N PHE A 220 4.98 -4.90 -17.75
CA PHE A 220 3.77 -4.87 -16.97
C PHE A 220 2.83 -3.76 -17.39
N HIS A 221 1.55 -3.98 -17.17
CA HIS A 221 0.47 -3.04 -17.35
C HIS A 221 -0.45 -3.10 -16.15
N LEU A 222 -1.14 -1.99 -15.88
CA LEU A 222 -2.02 -1.86 -14.73
C LEU A 222 -3.46 -2.13 -15.11
N ASN A 223 -4.14 -2.87 -14.26
CA ASN A 223 -5.59 -2.99 -14.24
C ASN A 223 -6.08 -2.37 -12.94
N PHE A 224 -6.66 -1.18 -13.02
CA PHE A 224 -7.03 -0.33 -11.90
C PHE A 224 -8.54 -0.14 -11.85
N TRP A 225 -9.09 -0.24 -10.65
CA TRP A 225 -10.52 -0.20 -10.41
C TRP A 225 -10.84 0.96 -9.48
N ASP A 226 -11.40 2.03 -10.03
CA ASP A 226 -11.93 3.12 -9.20
C ASP A 226 -13.31 2.70 -8.68
N TYR A 227 -13.36 2.28 -7.41
CA TYR A 227 -14.56 1.69 -6.81
C TYR A 227 -15.80 2.57 -6.94
N GLU A 228 -15.66 3.89 -6.74
CA GLU A 228 -16.79 4.83 -6.82
C GLU A 228 -17.29 4.94 -8.26
N LEU A 229 -16.38 5.08 -9.23
CA LEU A 229 -16.76 5.17 -10.64
C LEU A 229 -17.33 3.87 -11.19
N LEU A 230 -16.82 2.72 -10.73
CA LEU A 230 -17.38 1.42 -11.08
C LEU A 230 -18.77 1.24 -10.51
N LEU A 231 -18.97 1.60 -9.23
CA LEU A 231 -20.30 1.58 -8.61
C LEU A 231 -21.30 2.45 -9.39
N ILE A 232 -20.92 3.67 -9.75
CA ILE A 232 -21.76 4.56 -10.56
C ILE A 232 -22.07 3.93 -11.92
N THR A 233 -21.09 3.32 -12.57
CA THR A 233 -21.27 2.68 -13.89
C THR A 233 -22.24 1.48 -13.80
N ASP A 234 -22.09 0.63 -12.79
CA ASP A 234 -22.96 -0.52 -12.53
C ASP A 234 -24.39 -0.10 -12.21
N LEU A 235 -24.56 0.99 -11.44
CA LEU A 235 -25.84 1.60 -11.14
C LEU A 235 -26.51 2.16 -12.41
N GLN A 236 -25.76 2.85 -13.28
CA GLN A 236 -26.27 3.35 -14.56
C GLN A 236 -26.66 2.22 -15.52
N GLU A 237 -25.91 1.11 -15.54
CA GLU A 237 -26.31 -0.08 -16.31
C GLU A 237 -27.60 -0.68 -15.76
N SER A 238 -27.69 -0.84 -14.43
CA SER A 238 -28.90 -1.33 -13.75
C SER A 238 -30.12 -0.44 -14.04
N TYR A 239 -29.93 0.88 -14.07
CA TYR A 239 -30.96 1.84 -14.46
C TYR A 239 -31.52 1.54 -15.85
N GLN A 240 -30.65 1.26 -16.83
CA GLN A 240 -31.07 0.92 -18.19
C GLN A 240 -31.76 -0.44 -18.25
N GLN A 241 -31.31 -1.43 -17.45
CA GLN A 241 -31.88 -2.77 -17.46
C GLN A 241 -33.31 -2.83 -16.90
N ILE A 242 -33.66 -2.00 -15.91
CA ILE A 242 -35.01 -1.95 -15.30
C ILE A 242 -36.11 -1.71 -16.33
N PHE A 243 -35.84 -0.92 -17.37
CA PHE A 243 -36.82 -0.66 -18.44
C PHE A 243 -37.27 -1.96 -19.14
N TYR A 244 -36.39 -2.94 -19.26
CA TYR A 244 -36.63 -4.20 -19.95
C TYR A 244 -37.13 -5.34 -19.05
N GLN A 245 -37.17 -5.13 -17.72
CA GLN A 245 -37.66 -6.14 -16.79
C GLN A 245 -39.20 -6.20 -16.77
N ASP A 246 -39.75 -7.38 -16.49
CA ASP A 246 -41.20 -7.59 -16.34
C ASP A 246 -41.66 -7.22 -14.92
N LEU A 247 -41.57 -5.94 -14.61
CA LEU A 247 -41.96 -5.34 -13.33
C LEU A 247 -43.16 -4.42 -13.48
N HIS A 248 -43.93 -4.27 -12.41
CA HIS A 248 -45.02 -3.30 -12.34
C HIS A 248 -44.48 -1.86 -12.41
N TYR A 249 -45.24 -0.94 -13.01
CA TYR A 249 -44.74 0.42 -13.29
C TYR A 249 -44.28 1.18 -12.03
N LEU A 250 -45.01 1.05 -10.90
CA LEU A 250 -44.64 1.69 -9.62
C LEU A 250 -43.32 1.15 -9.07
N GLU A 251 -43.08 -0.14 -9.25
CA GLU A 251 -41.87 -0.79 -8.78
C GLU A 251 -40.66 -0.34 -9.61
N LYS A 252 -40.84 -0.20 -10.93
CA LYS A 252 -39.82 0.41 -11.80
C LYS A 252 -39.48 1.83 -11.36
N GLU A 253 -40.50 2.67 -11.15
CA GLU A 253 -40.29 4.06 -10.72
C GLU A 253 -39.52 4.15 -9.40
N GLN A 254 -39.87 3.31 -8.42
CA GLN A 254 -39.17 3.25 -7.14
C GLN A 254 -37.71 2.81 -7.28
N GLN A 255 -37.43 1.77 -8.08
CA GLN A 255 -36.05 1.30 -8.29
C GLN A 255 -35.21 2.33 -9.05
N LEU A 256 -35.76 2.97 -10.07
CA LEU A 256 -35.07 4.03 -10.82
C LEU A 256 -34.74 5.23 -9.93
N TRP A 257 -35.68 5.62 -9.06
CA TRP A 257 -35.46 6.69 -8.07
C TRP A 257 -34.37 6.31 -7.06
N GLN A 258 -34.39 5.07 -6.55
CA GLN A 258 -33.37 4.60 -5.61
C GLN A 258 -31.97 4.62 -6.24
N ILE A 259 -31.82 4.15 -7.48
CA ILE A 259 -30.54 4.19 -8.19
C ILE A 259 -30.02 5.61 -8.34
N GLN A 260 -30.90 6.57 -8.69
CA GLN A 260 -30.48 7.98 -8.79
C GLN A 260 -30.00 8.52 -7.44
N LEU A 261 -30.73 8.22 -6.37
CA LEU A 261 -30.35 8.60 -5.00
C LEU A 261 -29.00 8.00 -4.59
N ASP A 262 -28.75 6.73 -4.94
CA ASP A 262 -27.50 6.04 -4.61
C ASP A 262 -26.31 6.68 -5.36
N ILE A 263 -26.48 7.05 -6.64
CA ILE A 263 -25.46 7.79 -7.39
C ILE A 263 -25.26 9.19 -6.78
N GLU A 264 -26.33 9.90 -6.46
CA GLU A 264 -26.27 11.24 -5.85
C GLU A 264 -25.52 11.23 -4.50
N GLN A 265 -25.69 10.18 -3.68
CA GLN A 265 -24.94 10.02 -2.44
C GLN A 265 -23.43 9.87 -2.66
N VAL A 266 -23.01 9.15 -3.70
CA VAL A 266 -21.58 9.06 -4.07
C VAL A 266 -21.07 10.43 -4.52
N LEU A 267 -21.91 11.21 -5.22
CA LEU A 267 -21.53 12.54 -5.74
C LEU A 267 -21.60 13.66 -4.70
N GLU A 268 -22.32 13.48 -3.59
CA GLU A 268 -22.52 14.51 -2.55
C GLU A 268 -21.19 15.02 -1.97
N GLY A 269 -20.18 14.15 -1.87
CA GLY A 269 -18.84 14.49 -1.36
C GLY A 269 -18.04 15.50 -2.19
N TYR A 270 -18.54 15.91 -3.36
CA TYR A 270 -17.80 16.75 -4.32
C TYR A 270 -18.28 18.21 -4.42
N ASP A 271 -19.28 18.63 -3.63
CA ASP A 271 -19.78 20.01 -3.51
C ASP A 271 -20.02 20.74 -4.86
N ASP A 272 -20.59 20.04 -5.86
CA ASP A 272 -20.94 20.62 -7.16
C ASP A 272 -22.45 20.49 -7.44
N PRO A 273 -23.23 21.59 -7.39
CA PRO A 273 -24.65 21.53 -7.68
C PRO A 273 -24.88 21.39 -9.20
N ALA A 274 -25.50 20.26 -9.58
CA ALA A 274 -26.05 19.95 -10.92
C ALA A 274 -25.18 19.10 -11.87
N VAL A 275 -24.46 18.09 -11.36
CA VAL A 275 -24.07 16.95 -12.20
C VAL A 275 -25.27 16.01 -12.33
N ASP A 276 -25.71 15.75 -13.56
CA ASP A 276 -26.75 14.75 -13.83
C ASP A 276 -26.21 13.34 -13.47
N PRO A 277 -26.84 12.62 -12.51
CA PRO A 277 -26.36 11.31 -12.04
C PRO A 277 -26.38 10.23 -13.14
N LEU A 278 -27.11 10.45 -14.24
CA LEU A 278 -27.18 9.53 -15.37
C LEU A 278 -26.30 9.97 -16.55
N HIS A 279 -25.64 11.12 -16.46
CA HIS A 279 -24.75 11.63 -17.50
C HIS A 279 -23.29 11.36 -17.15
N LEU A 280 -22.82 10.14 -17.46
CA LEU A 280 -21.46 9.68 -17.18
C LEU A 280 -20.39 10.73 -17.54
N PRO A 281 -20.34 11.34 -18.76
CA PRO A 281 -19.30 12.30 -19.10
C PRO A 281 -19.22 13.51 -18.15
N SER A 282 -20.33 13.96 -17.58
CA SER A 282 -20.31 15.05 -16.58
C SER A 282 -19.74 14.60 -15.25
N ILE A 283 -20.00 13.35 -14.84
CA ILE A 283 -19.41 12.74 -13.64
C ILE A 283 -17.89 12.59 -13.83
N ILE A 284 -17.44 12.13 -15.00
CA ILE A 284 -16.00 12.08 -15.34
C ILE A 284 -15.36 13.46 -15.20
N ALA A 285 -15.99 14.48 -15.79
CA ALA A 285 -15.47 15.84 -15.74
C ALA A 285 -15.39 16.38 -14.30
N LEU A 286 -16.32 15.98 -13.42
CA LEU A 286 -16.28 16.31 -12.00
C LEU A 286 -15.10 15.63 -11.29
N TYR A 287 -14.92 14.31 -11.48
CA TYR A 287 -13.81 13.57 -10.89
C TYR A 287 -12.46 14.15 -11.35
N ASN A 288 -12.32 14.44 -12.64
CA ASN A 288 -11.10 15.07 -13.18
C ASN A 288 -10.82 16.46 -12.57
N ARG A 289 -11.81 17.18 -12.05
CA ARG A 289 -11.60 18.48 -11.39
C ARG A 289 -11.33 18.37 -9.90
N ARG A 290 -11.79 17.30 -9.26
CA ARG A 290 -11.88 17.21 -7.79
C ARG A 290 -11.09 16.05 -7.18
N LYS A 291 -11.01 14.93 -7.89
CA LYS A 291 -10.32 13.69 -7.48
C LYS A 291 -9.57 13.14 -8.69
N ILE A 292 -8.38 13.68 -8.91
CA ILE A 292 -7.46 13.06 -9.83
C ILE A 292 -6.57 12.10 -9.04
N SER A 293 -6.71 10.80 -9.29
CA SER A 293 -5.81 9.79 -8.71
C SER A 293 -4.39 9.98 -9.25
N PRO A 294 -3.38 10.25 -8.40
CA PRO A 294 -1.98 10.38 -8.82
C PRO A 294 -1.47 9.12 -9.53
N LEU A 295 -1.97 7.95 -9.13
CA LEU A 295 -1.67 6.66 -9.74
C LEU A 295 -2.15 6.60 -11.20
N VAL A 296 -3.38 7.07 -11.47
CA VAL A 296 -3.91 7.11 -12.84
C VAL A 296 -3.16 8.11 -13.70
N LEU A 297 -2.81 9.29 -13.15
CA LEU A 297 -2.02 10.29 -13.88
C LEU A 297 -0.62 9.80 -14.23
N ALA A 298 0.10 9.24 -13.25
CA ALA A 298 1.44 8.73 -13.47
C ALA A 298 1.43 7.61 -14.52
N TYR A 299 0.43 6.72 -14.46
CA TYR A 299 0.26 5.70 -15.47
C TYR A 299 -0.02 6.30 -16.85
N LEU A 300 -0.92 7.27 -16.95
CA LEU A 300 -1.24 7.95 -18.21
C LEU A 300 0.00 8.62 -18.81
N HIS A 301 0.80 9.33 -18.02
CA HIS A 301 2.01 10.00 -18.48
C HIS A 301 3.07 9.01 -18.99
N VAL A 302 3.19 7.84 -18.35
CA VAL A 302 4.20 6.85 -18.74
C VAL A 302 3.75 5.96 -19.90
N TYR A 303 2.46 5.59 -19.96
CA TYR A 303 1.93 4.63 -20.94
C TYR A 303 1.19 5.28 -22.10
N ASP A 304 0.91 6.58 -22.05
CA ASP A 304 0.10 7.32 -23.03
C ASP A 304 -1.32 6.73 -23.21
N GLN A 305 -1.84 6.06 -22.16
CA GLN A 305 -3.17 5.45 -22.12
C GLN A 305 -3.65 5.25 -20.68
N PHE A 306 -4.96 5.10 -20.48
CA PHE A 306 -5.51 4.74 -19.17
C PHE A 306 -5.19 3.29 -18.78
N PRO A 307 -5.14 3.00 -17.46
CA PRO A 307 -5.11 1.62 -16.97
C PRO A 307 -6.30 0.81 -17.52
N LEU A 308 -6.10 -0.50 -17.68
CA LEU A 308 -7.24 -1.38 -17.93
C LEU A 308 -8.22 -1.33 -16.75
N GLY A 309 -9.50 -1.57 -17.02
CA GLY A 309 -10.53 -1.55 -15.97
C GLY A 309 -10.99 -0.14 -15.58
N TYR A 310 -10.25 0.89 -15.98
CA TYR A 310 -10.70 2.26 -15.88
C TYR A 310 -11.89 2.47 -16.84
N PRO A 311 -13.01 3.07 -16.39
CA PRO A 311 -14.24 3.14 -17.19
C PRO A 311 -14.12 4.03 -18.45
N TYR A 312 -12.98 4.69 -18.67
CA TYR A 312 -12.80 5.75 -19.68
C TYR A 312 -11.81 5.38 -20.77
N ARG A 313 -11.97 6.01 -21.93
CA ARG A 313 -10.99 5.99 -23.02
C ARG A 313 -10.17 7.28 -22.99
N HIS A 314 -8.99 7.26 -23.59
CA HIS A 314 -8.14 8.45 -23.73
C HIS A 314 -8.90 9.65 -24.35
N ALA A 315 -9.75 9.39 -25.34
CA ALA A 315 -10.56 10.39 -26.01
C ALA A 315 -11.60 11.08 -25.09
N ASP A 316 -11.97 10.46 -23.96
CA ASP A 316 -12.89 11.06 -22.99
C ASP A 316 -12.18 12.10 -22.10
N TYR A 317 -10.85 12.21 -22.20
CA TYR A 317 -9.99 13.12 -21.44
C TYR A 317 -9.44 14.29 -22.27
N GLU A 318 -9.48 14.19 -23.60
CA GLU A 318 -9.11 15.29 -24.51
C GLU A 318 -10.27 16.30 -24.59
N PRO A 319 -10.04 17.61 -24.31
CA PRO A 319 -11.08 18.64 -24.31
C PRO A 319 -11.61 19.02 -25.70
#